data_AF-W4FRZ2-F1
#
_entry.id   AF-W4FRZ2-F1
#
_cell.length_a   1.000
_cell.length_b   1.000
_cell.length_c   1.000
_cell.angle_alpha   90.00
_cell.angle_beta   90.00
_cell.angle_gamma   90.00
#
_symmetry.space_group_name_H-M   'P 1'
#
loop_
_entity.id
_entity.type
_entity.pdbx_description
1 polymer ?
#
loop_
_entity_poly.entity_id
_entity_poly.type
_entity_poly.pdbx_seq_one_letter_code
_entity_poly.pdbx_strand_id
1 'polypeptide(L)'
;MQNSQNSQNSQDVHTPTHHYNTRSSPQPTRAGVYTLRADLFVKESVYARDNSGKRLHPHVFEGAQWSNIRASIFDFCSSHMSPKATYVNDPRTWSVSDSPPTLDDFESYISIKLARYHFKPTSNEQAHAYLASHVNSTFTILNATMSLDVVDSCVEELQAVLRYTEDASERVKRSIEFMNGKRRVIQGFMHQMQQAAQHAEVVAAIAAIPNAQDVDHSDT
;
A
#
# COMPACT_ATOMS: atom_id res chain seq x y z
N MET A 1 -6.71 30.03 -47.77
CA MET A 1 -7.38 28.93 -47.04
C MET A 1 -6.50 27.71 -47.24
N GLN A 2 -5.97 26.98 -46.26
CA GLN A 2 -5.98 27.06 -44.81
C GLN A 2 -4.82 26.15 -44.37
N ASN A 3 -4.04 26.60 -43.38
CA ASN A 3 -2.86 25.90 -42.87
C ASN A 3 -3.22 24.69 -42.01
N SER A 4 -2.28 23.76 -41.96
CA SER A 4 -2.13 22.60 -41.07
C SER A 4 -2.57 22.86 -39.61
N GLN A 5 -3.27 21.88 -39.02
CA GLN A 5 -3.39 21.74 -37.57
C GLN A 5 -2.88 20.37 -37.14
N ASN A 6 -1.66 20.39 -36.61
CA ASN A 6 -1.07 19.33 -35.81
C ASN A 6 -1.56 19.56 -34.37
N SER A 7 -2.30 18.60 -33.80
CA SER A 7 -2.75 18.67 -32.41
C SER A 7 -1.62 18.23 -31.48
N GLN A 8 -0.92 19.19 -30.87
CA GLN A 8 -0.09 18.93 -29.70
C GLN A 8 -0.90 19.31 -28.45
N ASN A 9 -1.34 18.28 -27.72
CA ASN A 9 -1.86 18.40 -26.37
C ASN A 9 -0.68 18.69 -25.43
N SER A 10 -0.45 19.97 -25.12
CA SER A 10 0.34 20.34 -23.95
C SER A 10 -0.59 20.35 -22.73
N GLN A 11 -0.42 19.37 -21.86
CA GLN A 11 -1.00 19.42 -20.51
C GLN A 11 -0.24 20.48 -19.71
N ASP A 12 -0.85 21.66 -19.56
CA ASP A 12 -0.38 22.67 -18.63
C ASP A 12 -0.52 22.15 -17.19
N VAL A 13 0.63 21.87 -16.58
CA VAL A 13 0.75 21.61 -15.14
C VAL A 13 0.48 22.94 -14.42
N HIS A 14 -0.76 23.12 -13.96
CA HIS A 14 -1.17 24.30 -13.21
C HIS A 14 -0.54 24.26 -11.81
N THR A 15 0.64 24.86 -11.67
CA THR A 15 1.25 25.14 -10.37
C THR A 15 0.65 26.46 -9.86
N PRO A 16 0.06 26.55 -8.65
CA PRO A 16 -0.49 27.80 -8.18
C PRO A 16 0.64 28.80 -7.88
N THR A 17 0.80 29.80 -8.75
CA THR A 17 1.72 30.92 -8.52
C THR A 17 1.11 31.84 -7.47
N HIS A 18 1.59 31.78 -6.24
CA HIS A 18 1.19 32.73 -5.21
C HIS A 18 1.78 34.11 -5.52
N HIS A 19 0.90 35.11 -5.65
CA HIS A 19 1.29 36.52 -5.64
C HIS A 19 1.78 36.90 -4.23
N TYR A 20 3.07 37.18 -4.11
CA TYR A 20 3.66 37.72 -2.89
C TYR A 20 3.17 39.16 -2.69
N ASN A 21 2.44 39.42 -1.60
CA ASN A 21 2.14 40.77 -1.16
C ASN A 21 3.46 41.46 -0.75
N THR A 22 3.93 42.40 -1.55
CA THR A 22 5.07 43.29 -1.27
C THR A 22 4.69 44.36 -0.24
N ARG A 23 4.32 43.94 0.97
CA ARG A 23 4.12 44.87 2.09
C ARG A 23 5.12 44.60 3.19
N SER A 24 6.17 45.44 3.17
CA SER A 24 7.18 45.65 4.21
C SER A 24 8.03 44.44 4.55
N SER A 25 9.22 44.38 3.93
CA SER A 25 10.32 43.50 4.36
C SER A 25 10.61 43.73 5.85
N PRO A 26 10.49 42.72 6.71
CA PRO A 26 11.04 42.81 8.06
C PRO A 26 12.54 43.00 7.93
N GLN A 27 13.10 44.03 8.57
CA GLN A 27 14.54 44.21 8.64
C GLN A 27 15.17 42.98 9.30
N PRO A 28 16.31 42.48 8.79
CA PRO A 28 17.01 41.35 9.37
C PRO A 28 17.41 41.71 10.79
N THR A 29 16.80 41.05 11.76
CA THR A 29 17.19 41.17 13.16
C THR A 29 18.48 40.39 13.34
N ARG A 30 19.58 41.12 13.53
CA ARG A 30 20.93 40.69 13.95
C ARG A 30 21.50 39.43 13.26
N ALA A 31 22.44 39.68 12.34
CA ALA A 31 23.54 38.78 11.98
C ALA A 31 23.14 37.33 11.63
N GLY A 32 22.57 37.14 10.44
CA GLY A 32 22.77 35.93 9.63
C GLY A 32 22.24 34.60 10.15
N VAL A 33 21.64 34.52 11.34
CA VAL A 33 21.08 33.29 11.93
C VAL A 33 19.55 33.38 11.93
N TYR A 34 18.92 32.46 11.21
CA TYR A 34 17.47 32.32 11.13
C TYR A 34 16.99 31.35 12.19
N THR A 35 15.80 31.61 12.71
CA THR A 35 15.19 30.82 13.79
C THR A 35 13.84 30.27 13.36
N LEU A 36 13.56 29.02 13.77
CA LEU A 36 12.29 28.33 13.58
C LEU A 36 11.86 27.79 14.94
N ARG A 37 10.84 28.41 15.53
CA ARG A 37 10.17 27.87 16.72
C ARG A 37 9.11 26.87 16.29
N ALA A 38 9.09 25.68 16.89
CA ALA A 38 8.13 24.65 16.54
C ALA A 38 7.51 23.94 17.75
N ASP A 39 6.22 23.63 17.61
CA ASP A 39 5.58 22.50 18.28
C ASP A 39 5.84 21.23 17.47
N LEU A 40 6.19 20.14 18.15
CA LEU A 40 6.59 18.88 17.51
C LEU A 40 5.65 17.73 17.88
N PHE A 41 5.26 16.94 16.88
CA PHE A 41 4.40 15.77 17.03
C PHE A 41 5.02 14.57 16.33
N VAL A 42 5.17 13.47 17.06
CA VAL A 42 5.57 12.16 16.53
C VAL A 42 4.32 11.34 16.26
N LYS A 43 3.99 11.18 14.99
CA LYS A 43 2.82 10.45 14.49
C LYS A 43 3.21 9.03 14.12
N GLU A 44 2.30 8.08 14.26
CA GLU A 44 2.55 6.70 13.82
C GLU A 44 2.90 6.63 12.33
N SER A 45 2.20 7.39 11.49
CA SER A 45 2.42 7.47 10.05
C SER A 45 2.21 8.88 9.47
N VAL A 46 2.71 9.10 8.24
CA VAL A 46 2.64 10.38 7.52
C VAL A 46 1.20 10.91 7.41
N TYR A 47 0.22 10.02 7.20
CA TYR A 47 -1.21 10.37 7.00
C TYR A 47 -2.07 10.43 8.26
N ALA A 48 -1.51 10.14 9.44
CA ALA A 48 -2.29 10.23 10.68
C ALA A 48 -2.77 11.69 10.93
N ARG A 49 -3.70 11.92 11.85
CA ARG A 49 -4.12 13.31 12.16
C ARG A 49 -2.95 14.07 12.79
N ASP A 50 -2.86 15.38 12.60
CA ASP A 50 -1.73 16.18 13.12
C ASP A 50 -1.56 16.05 14.64
N ASN A 51 -2.67 15.84 15.37
CA ASN A 51 -2.68 15.68 16.84
C ASN A 51 -2.77 14.21 17.31
N SER A 52 -2.73 13.22 16.41
CA SER A 52 -2.85 11.81 16.82
C SER A 52 -1.54 11.21 17.35
N GLY A 53 -0.50 12.02 17.47
CA GLY A 53 0.84 11.59 17.85
C GLY A 53 1.26 12.03 19.26
N LYS A 54 2.42 11.52 19.69
CA LYS A 54 3.10 12.00 20.90
C LYS A 54 3.60 13.42 20.66
N ARG A 55 3.12 14.38 21.45
CA ARG A 55 3.67 15.73 21.47
C ARG A 55 5.02 15.73 22.19
N LEU A 56 6.05 16.29 21.54
CA LEU A 56 7.35 16.52 22.16
C LEU A 56 7.41 17.93 22.76
N HIS A 57 8.44 18.20 23.54
CA HIS A 57 8.68 19.56 24.02
C HIS A 57 8.92 20.51 22.84
N PRO A 58 8.29 21.70 22.84
CA PRO A 58 8.56 22.72 21.84
C PRO A 58 10.05 23.03 21.76
N HIS A 59 10.55 23.27 20.56
CA HIS A 59 11.97 23.50 20.33
C HIS A 59 12.18 24.68 19.38
N VAL A 60 13.35 25.32 19.49
CA VAL A 60 13.78 26.40 18.60
C VAL A 60 15.00 25.91 17.85
N PHE A 61 14.87 25.85 16.52
CA PHE A 61 15.96 25.48 15.62
C PHE A 61 16.59 26.75 15.06
N GLU A 62 17.91 26.83 15.10
CA GLU A 62 18.65 28.01 14.67
C GLU A 62 19.72 27.62 13.65
N GLY A 63 19.96 28.46 12.65
CA GLY A 63 20.99 28.18 11.66
C GLY A 63 21.23 29.34 10.70
N ALA A 64 22.42 29.37 10.11
CA ALA A 64 22.78 30.41 9.14
C ALA A 64 22.14 30.19 7.76
N GLN A 65 21.78 28.94 7.47
CA GLN A 65 21.14 28.51 6.23
C GLN A 65 19.99 27.54 6.52
N TRP A 66 19.07 27.41 5.57
CA TRP A 66 17.98 26.44 5.65
C TRP A 66 18.50 25.00 5.82
N SER A 67 19.61 24.66 5.16
CA SER A 67 20.25 23.35 5.29
C SER A 67 20.66 23.04 6.74
N ASN A 68 21.14 24.03 7.50
CA ASN A 68 21.52 23.85 8.91
C ASN A 68 20.28 23.58 9.79
N ILE A 69 19.21 24.36 9.57
CA ILE A 69 17.94 24.18 10.29
C ILE A 69 17.35 22.80 9.97
N ARG A 70 17.35 22.39 8.69
CA ARG A 70 16.88 21.08 8.23
C ARG A 70 17.65 19.94 8.89
N ALA A 71 18.99 20.02 8.91
CA ALA A 71 19.83 19.04 9.58
C ALA A 71 19.53 18.95 11.08
N SER A 72 19.41 20.08 11.77
CA SER A 72 19.10 20.11 13.21
C SER A 72 17.71 19.55 13.52
N ILE A 73 16.70 19.86 12.70
CA ILE A 73 15.37 19.25 12.82
C ILE A 73 15.44 17.73 12.64
N PHE A 74 16.20 17.26 11.65
CA PHE A 74 16.37 15.84 11.39
C PHE A 74 17.02 15.13 12.58
N ASP A 75 18.15 15.64 13.07
CA ASP A 75 18.87 15.07 14.20
C ASP A 75 17.98 14.97 15.43
N PHE A 76 17.20 16.02 15.72
CA PHE A 76 16.25 16.05 16.83
C PHE A 76 15.16 14.97 16.69
N CYS A 77 14.67 14.74 15.47
CA CYS A 77 13.58 13.81 15.20
C CYS A 77 14.03 12.37 14.95
N SER A 78 15.32 12.15 14.62
CA SER A 78 15.87 10.87 14.15
C SER A 78 15.62 9.70 15.10
N SER A 79 15.73 9.92 16.42
CA SER A 79 15.49 8.90 17.46
C SER A 79 14.04 8.39 17.52
N HIS A 80 13.13 9.03 16.79
CA HIS A 80 11.70 8.68 16.72
C HIS A 80 11.30 8.07 15.37
N MET A 81 12.26 7.84 14.47
CA MET A 81 12.03 7.30 13.14
C MET A 81 12.44 5.83 13.08
N SER A 82 11.60 5.01 12.45
CA SER A 82 11.94 3.64 12.09
C SER A 82 12.72 3.62 10.78
N PRO A 83 13.57 2.61 10.53
CA PRO A 83 14.21 2.46 9.23
C PRO A 83 13.20 2.31 8.08
N LYS A 84 13.63 2.66 6.86
CA LYS A 84 12.78 2.64 5.66
C LYS A 84 12.52 1.21 5.18
N ALA A 85 11.43 1.02 4.44
CA ALA A 85 11.27 -0.16 3.61
C ALA A 85 12.15 -0.05 2.36
N THR A 86 12.84 -1.15 2.04
CA THR A 86 13.62 -1.34 0.82
C THR A 86 13.06 -2.52 0.03
N TYR A 87 12.77 -2.28 -1.25
CA TYR A 87 12.35 -3.33 -2.15
C TYR A 87 13.56 -4.09 -2.69
N VAL A 88 13.65 -5.38 -2.38
CA VAL A 88 14.62 -6.29 -2.98
C VAL A 88 13.94 -6.91 -4.19
N ASN A 89 14.52 -6.71 -5.38
CA ASN A 89 13.93 -7.18 -6.64
C ASN A 89 14.01 -8.71 -6.82
N ASP A 90 14.91 -9.38 -6.08
CA ASP A 90 15.15 -10.81 -6.20
C ASP A 90 15.69 -11.42 -4.88
N PRO A 91 14.86 -12.14 -4.10
CA PRO A 91 13.42 -12.37 -4.31
C PRO A 91 12.64 -11.07 -4.13
N ARG A 92 11.53 -10.90 -4.89
CA ARG A 92 10.59 -9.76 -4.77
C ARG A 92 9.99 -9.69 -3.37
N THR A 93 10.71 -9.03 -2.48
CA THR A 93 10.40 -8.96 -1.06
C THR A 93 10.71 -7.56 -0.58
N TRP A 94 9.75 -6.98 0.14
CA TRP A 94 10.01 -5.77 0.87
C TRP A 94 10.74 -6.15 2.17
N SER A 95 11.79 -5.41 2.49
CA SER A 95 12.59 -5.58 3.70
C SER A 95 12.67 -4.26 4.43
N VAL A 96 12.85 -4.29 5.75
CA VAL A 96 13.23 -3.08 6.49
C VAL A 96 14.73 -2.90 6.31
N SER A 97 15.16 -1.71 5.89
CA SER A 97 16.57 -1.38 5.78
C SER A 97 17.26 -1.52 7.13
N ASP A 98 18.43 -2.15 7.16
CA ASP A 98 19.27 -2.19 8.36
C ASP A 98 19.91 -0.83 8.67
N SER A 99 19.81 0.12 7.74
CA SER A 99 20.41 1.45 7.88
C SER A 99 19.41 2.42 8.49
N PRO A 100 19.82 3.24 9.49
CA PRO A 100 18.96 4.27 10.02
C PRO A 100 18.64 5.32 8.95
N PRO A 101 17.49 6.02 9.04
CA PRO A 101 17.16 7.11 8.14
C PRO A 101 18.27 8.17 8.11
N THR A 102 18.47 8.77 6.94
CA THR A 102 19.48 9.82 6.71
C THR A 102 18.80 11.16 6.38
N LEU A 103 19.58 12.25 6.34
CA LEU A 103 19.04 13.58 6.02
C LEU A 103 18.37 13.63 4.62
N ASP A 104 18.76 12.76 3.69
CA ASP A 104 18.13 12.65 2.38
C ASP A 104 16.66 12.19 2.49
N ASP A 105 16.33 11.46 3.56
CA ASP A 105 14.98 10.95 3.85
C ASP A 105 14.09 11.98 4.56
N PHE A 106 14.57 13.20 4.79
CA PHE A 106 13.84 14.22 5.54
C PHE A 106 12.39 14.39 5.09
N GLU A 107 12.14 14.49 3.78
CA GLU A 107 10.80 14.72 3.22
C GLU A 107 9.88 13.49 3.34
N SER A 108 10.45 12.30 3.54
CA SER A 108 9.70 11.05 3.76
C SER A 108 9.15 10.94 5.18
N TYR A 109 9.78 11.62 6.14
CA TYR A 109 9.45 11.53 7.58
C TYR A 109 8.87 12.82 8.15
N ILE A 110 9.38 13.97 7.70
CA ILE A 110 9.15 15.25 8.33
C ILE A 110 8.31 16.15 7.43
N SER A 111 7.24 16.69 8.01
CA SER A 111 6.45 17.74 7.41
C SER A 111 6.42 18.96 8.31
N ILE A 112 6.68 20.13 7.74
CA ILE A 112 6.64 21.40 8.46
C ILE A 112 5.45 22.19 7.96
N LYS A 113 4.69 22.76 8.89
CA LYS A 113 3.52 23.58 8.59
C LYS A 113 3.56 24.88 9.37
N LEU A 114 2.93 25.90 8.80
CA LEU A 114 2.46 27.06 9.54
C LEU A 114 0.94 27.17 9.34
N ALA A 115 0.20 27.04 10.45
CA ALA A 115 -1.25 26.83 10.42
C ALA A 115 -1.64 25.68 9.47
N ARG A 116 -2.35 25.98 8.37
CA ARG A 116 -2.82 24.97 7.40
C ARG A 116 -1.89 24.74 6.21
N TYR A 117 -0.80 25.52 6.10
CA TYR A 117 0.05 25.53 4.92
C TYR A 117 1.36 24.81 5.17
N HIS A 118 1.78 23.99 4.22
CA HIS A 118 3.09 23.35 4.26
C HIS A 118 4.20 24.35 3.96
N PHE A 119 5.24 24.33 4.79
CA PHE A 119 6.47 25.07 4.56
C PHE A 119 7.47 24.15 3.84
N LYS A 120 7.62 24.36 2.53
CA LYS A 120 8.54 23.62 1.65
C LYS A 120 9.31 24.59 0.76
N PRO A 121 10.35 25.27 1.28
CA PRO A 121 11.13 26.20 0.49
C PRO A 121 11.97 25.46 -0.57
N THR A 122 12.08 26.03 -1.76
CA THR A 122 12.90 25.50 -2.86
C THR A 122 14.31 26.10 -2.91
N SER A 123 14.57 27.17 -2.14
CA SER A 123 15.90 27.79 -2.00
C SER A 123 16.13 28.34 -0.59
N ASN A 124 17.39 28.58 -0.22
CA ASN A 124 17.75 29.22 1.04
C ASN A 124 17.12 30.62 1.16
N GLU A 125 17.13 31.39 0.08
CA GLU A 125 16.59 32.76 0.05
C GLU A 125 15.08 32.75 0.32
N GLN A 126 14.35 31.81 -0.30
CA GLN A 126 12.92 31.66 -0.06
C GLN A 126 12.65 31.24 1.40
N ALA A 127 13.42 30.29 1.93
CA ALA A 127 13.30 29.87 3.32
C ALA A 127 13.54 31.04 4.27
N HIS A 128 14.63 31.78 4.05
CA HIS A 128 15.03 32.93 4.87
C HIS A 128 13.99 34.05 4.86
N ALA A 129 13.50 34.43 3.68
CA ALA A 129 12.44 35.43 3.56
C ALA A 129 11.16 34.99 4.29
N TYR A 130 10.82 33.71 4.21
CA TYR A 130 9.66 33.14 4.89
C TYR A 130 9.84 33.12 6.41
N LEU A 131 10.99 32.67 6.92
CA LEU A 131 11.26 32.65 8.36
C LEU A 131 11.35 34.06 8.94
N ALA A 132 11.97 35.00 8.24
CA ALA A 132 12.05 36.40 8.67
C ALA A 132 10.67 37.05 8.76
N SER A 133 9.77 36.76 7.81
CA SER A 133 8.38 37.25 7.86
C SER A 133 7.52 36.58 8.93
N HIS A 134 7.98 35.47 9.52
CA HIS A 134 7.26 34.69 10.51
C HIS A 134 8.07 34.45 11.79
N VAL A 135 8.97 35.38 12.15
CA VAL A 135 9.90 35.24 13.30
C VAL A 135 9.21 35.00 14.65
N ASN A 136 7.99 35.51 14.83
CA ASN A 136 7.21 35.34 16.06
C ASN A 136 6.16 34.21 15.97
N SER A 137 6.13 33.49 14.84
CA SER A 137 5.20 32.40 14.62
C SER A 137 5.74 31.10 15.20
N THR A 138 4.84 30.23 15.65
CA THR A 138 5.19 28.85 16.01
C THR A 138 4.75 27.92 14.89
N PHE A 139 5.70 27.21 14.32
CA PHE A 139 5.48 26.20 13.30
C PHE A 139 5.04 24.89 13.94
N THR A 140 4.44 24.02 13.13
CA THR A 140 4.16 22.64 13.51
C THR A 140 5.10 21.73 12.73
N ILE A 141 5.90 20.94 13.44
CA ILE A 141 6.71 19.87 12.85
C ILE A 141 6.01 18.54 13.15
N LEU A 142 5.72 17.81 12.08
CA LEU A 142 5.13 16.48 12.12
C LEU A 142 6.19 15.49 11.69
N ASN A 143 6.61 14.62 12.60
CA ASN A 143 7.54 13.53 12.34
C ASN A 143 6.74 12.22 12.29
N ALA A 144 6.87 11.43 11.24
CA ALA A 144 6.28 10.10 11.17
C ALA A 144 7.23 9.05 11.78
N THR A 145 6.71 8.10 12.55
CA THR A 145 7.50 6.97 13.06
C THR A 145 7.78 5.96 11.95
N MET A 146 6.84 5.77 11.03
CA MET A 146 7.00 4.94 9.84
C MET A 146 6.85 5.80 8.58
N SER A 147 7.74 5.60 7.60
CA SER A 147 7.58 6.23 6.28
C SER A 147 6.36 5.65 5.58
N LEU A 148 5.78 6.44 4.67
CA LEU A 148 4.66 6.01 3.85
C LEU A 148 4.99 4.74 3.05
N ASP A 149 6.22 4.64 2.54
CA ASP A 149 6.70 3.51 1.74
C ASP A 149 6.55 2.17 2.48
N VAL A 150 6.72 2.14 3.81
CA VAL A 150 6.52 0.92 4.62
C VAL A 150 5.04 0.54 4.66
N VAL A 151 4.15 1.52 4.80
CA VAL A 151 2.70 1.27 4.84
C VAL A 151 2.20 0.76 3.48
N ASP A 152 2.62 1.42 2.41
CA ASP A 152 2.25 1.02 1.03
C ASP A 152 2.75 -0.39 0.72
N SER A 153 3.98 -0.71 1.13
CA SER A 153 4.56 -2.06 1.04
C SER A 153 3.73 -3.12 1.77
N CYS A 154 3.36 -2.89 3.04
CA CYS A 154 2.52 -3.82 3.79
C CYS A 154 1.15 -4.03 3.12
N VAL A 155 0.58 -2.97 2.55
CA VAL A 155 -0.70 -3.06 1.82
C VAL A 155 -0.55 -3.93 0.56
N GLU A 156 0.52 -3.78 -0.22
CA GLU A 156 0.79 -4.59 -1.40
C GLU A 156 0.91 -6.09 -1.07
N GLU A 157 1.64 -6.43 0.01
CA GLU A 157 1.79 -7.81 0.46
C GLU A 157 0.46 -8.41 0.94
N LEU A 158 -0.33 -7.66 1.71
CA LEU A 158 -1.66 -8.09 2.15
C LEU A 158 -2.61 -8.34 0.96
N GLN A 159 -2.54 -7.50 -0.07
CA GLN A 159 -3.30 -7.71 -1.31
C GLN A 159 -2.85 -8.96 -2.08
N ALA A 160 -1.55 -9.27 -2.09
CA ALA A 160 -1.04 -10.49 -2.71
C ALA A 160 -1.52 -11.75 -1.98
N VAL A 161 -1.51 -11.74 -0.64
CA VAL A 161 -2.05 -12.83 0.19
C VAL A 161 -3.55 -13.02 -0.08
N LEU A 162 -4.32 -11.93 -0.13
CA LEU A 162 -5.75 -11.99 -0.43
C LEU A 162 -6.01 -12.70 -1.75
N ARG A 163 -5.33 -12.28 -2.84
CA ARG A 163 -5.47 -12.91 -4.16
C ARG A 163 -5.15 -14.40 -4.13
N TYR A 164 -4.08 -14.81 -3.45
CA TYR A 164 -3.73 -16.21 -3.31
C TYR A 164 -4.81 -17.01 -2.57
N THR A 165 -5.38 -16.47 -1.49
CA THR A 165 -6.44 -17.13 -0.74
C THR A 165 -7.75 -17.25 -1.52
N GLU A 166 -8.08 -16.25 -2.35
CA GLU A 166 -9.24 -16.30 -3.25
C GLU A 166 -9.08 -17.40 -4.30
N ASP A 167 -7.92 -17.50 -4.94
CA ASP A 167 -7.60 -18.56 -5.91
C ASP A 167 -7.67 -19.95 -5.28
N ALA A 168 -7.13 -20.12 -4.06
CA ALA A 168 -7.20 -21.37 -3.33
C ALA A 168 -8.65 -21.75 -3.00
N SER A 169 -9.46 -20.79 -2.56
CA SER A 169 -10.90 -20.96 -2.29
C SER A 169 -11.65 -21.43 -3.53
N GLU A 170 -11.42 -20.80 -4.68
CA GLU A 170 -12.03 -21.19 -5.96
C GLU A 170 -11.64 -22.62 -6.38
N ARG A 171 -10.38 -23.02 -6.18
CA ARG A 171 -9.96 -24.40 -6.45
C ARG A 171 -10.70 -25.41 -5.57
N VAL A 172 -10.87 -25.12 -4.28
CA VAL A 172 -11.61 -25.99 -3.36
C VAL A 172 -13.08 -26.10 -3.77
N LYS A 173 -13.74 -24.99 -4.13
CA LYS A 173 -15.12 -24.99 -4.61
C LYS A 173 -15.28 -25.91 -5.84
N ARG A 174 -14.40 -25.78 -6.84
CA ARG A 174 -14.41 -26.66 -8.02
C ARG A 174 -14.22 -28.14 -7.65
N SER A 175 -13.34 -28.45 -6.71
CA SER A 175 -13.16 -29.82 -6.22
C SER A 175 -14.41 -30.36 -5.52
N ILE A 176 -15.10 -29.54 -4.72
CA ILE A 176 -16.37 -29.91 -4.07
C ILE A 176 -17.44 -30.21 -5.12
N GLU A 177 -17.61 -29.35 -6.12
CA GLU A 177 -18.56 -29.54 -7.21
C GLU A 177 -18.29 -30.83 -8.00
N PHE A 178 -17.03 -31.08 -8.31
CA PHE A 178 -16.59 -32.31 -8.97
C PHE A 178 -16.93 -33.56 -8.15
N MET A 179 -16.64 -33.56 -6.85
CA MET A 179 -16.96 -34.68 -5.96
C MET A 179 -18.47 -34.87 -5.78
N ASN A 180 -19.24 -33.78 -5.71
CA ASN A 180 -20.71 -33.84 -5.71
C ASN A 180 -21.26 -34.43 -7.02
N GLY A 181 -20.63 -34.12 -8.16
CA GLY A 181 -20.91 -34.74 -9.45
C GLY A 181 -20.72 -36.27 -9.40
N LYS A 182 -19.54 -36.72 -8.94
CA LYS A 182 -19.26 -38.16 -8.78
C LYS A 182 -20.24 -38.84 -7.82
N ARG A 183 -20.55 -38.20 -6.69
CA ARG A 183 -21.52 -38.73 -5.73
C ARG A 183 -22.88 -38.97 -6.37
N ARG A 184 -23.39 -38.01 -7.17
CA ARG A 184 -24.66 -38.16 -7.89
C ARG A 184 -24.65 -39.33 -8.87
N VAL A 185 -23.56 -39.50 -9.62
CA VAL A 185 -23.40 -40.62 -10.56
C VAL A 185 -23.46 -41.95 -9.82
N ILE A 186 -22.67 -42.11 -8.75
CA ILE A 186 -22.65 -43.33 -7.94
C ILE A 186 -24.04 -43.62 -7.34
N GLN A 187 -24.70 -42.60 -6.77
CA GLN A 187 -26.05 -42.73 -6.24
C GLN A 187 -27.06 -43.18 -7.31
N GLY A 188 -26.95 -42.66 -8.54
CA GLY A 188 -27.77 -43.07 -9.68
C GLY A 188 -27.55 -44.54 -10.05
N PHE A 189 -26.29 -44.97 -10.17
CA PHE A 189 -25.95 -46.38 -10.45
C PHE A 189 -26.49 -47.32 -9.36
N MET A 190 -26.29 -46.98 -8.08
CA MET A 190 -26.80 -47.77 -6.96
C MET A 190 -28.33 -47.90 -7.01
N HIS A 191 -29.04 -46.83 -7.33
CA HIS A 191 -30.50 -46.85 -7.45
C HIS A 191 -30.96 -47.79 -8.58
N GLN A 192 -30.32 -47.74 -9.75
CA GLN A 192 -30.61 -48.62 -10.88
C GLN A 192 -30.37 -50.10 -10.53
N MET A 193 -29.25 -50.41 -9.87
CA MET A 193 -28.96 -51.77 -9.41
C MET A 193 -30.02 -52.27 -8.43
N GLN A 194 -30.44 -51.41 -7.49
CA GLN A 194 -31.46 -51.76 -6.51
C GLN A 194 -32.83 -52.03 -7.16
N GLN A 195 -33.20 -51.25 -8.18
CA GLN A 195 -34.41 -51.51 -8.97
C GLN A 195 -34.31 -52.83 -9.76
N ALA A 196 -33.17 -53.09 -10.42
CA ALA A 196 -32.95 -54.35 -11.14
C ALA A 196 -33.05 -55.58 -10.22
N ALA A 197 -32.55 -55.49 -8.99
CA ALA A 197 -32.66 -56.55 -7.99
C ALA A 197 -34.09 -56.77 -7.49
N GLN A 198 -34.96 -55.74 -7.53
CA GLN A 198 -36.38 -55.86 -7.17
C GLN A 198 -37.22 -56.55 -8.27
N HIS A 199 -36.74 -56.56 -9.51
CA HIS A 199 -37.28 -57.39 -10.58
C HIS A 199 -36.82 -58.86 -10.44
N ALA A 200 -37.06 -59.47 -9.28
CA ALA A 200 -36.77 -60.87 -9.00
C ALA A 200 -37.43 -61.83 -10.02
N GLU A 201 -38.52 -61.40 -10.68
CA GLU A 201 -39.15 -62.11 -11.80
C GLU A 201 -38.26 -62.20 -13.04
N VAL A 202 -37.38 -61.22 -13.31
CA VAL A 202 -36.45 -61.27 -14.46
C VAL A 202 -35.29 -62.22 -14.18
N VAL A 203 -34.78 -62.23 -12.95
CA VAL A 203 -33.74 -63.19 -12.52
C VAL A 203 -34.29 -64.62 -12.52
N ALA A 204 -35.52 -64.81 -12.05
CA ALA A 204 -36.21 -66.10 -12.11
C ALA A 204 -36.55 -66.51 -13.55
N ALA A 205 -36.96 -65.57 -14.41
CA ALA A 205 -37.27 -65.83 -15.82
C ALA A 205 -36.02 -66.20 -16.63
N ILE A 206 -34.87 -65.56 -16.38
CA ILE A 206 -33.59 -65.92 -17.00
C ILE A 206 -33.12 -67.30 -16.54
N ALA A 207 -33.26 -67.63 -15.25
CA ALA A 207 -32.92 -68.94 -14.71
C ALA A 207 -33.85 -70.07 -15.21
N ALA A 208 -35.06 -69.72 -15.67
CA ALA A 208 -36.03 -70.66 -16.24
C ALA A 208 -35.89 -70.87 -17.75
N ILE A 209 -34.97 -70.15 -18.43
CA ILE A 209 -34.66 -70.41 -19.84
C ILE A 209 -33.95 -71.76 -19.91
N PRO A 210 -34.52 -72.78 -20.58
CA PRO A 210 -33.85 -74.06 -20.73
C PRO A 210 -32.55 -73.86 -21.51
N ASN A 211 -31.43 -74.39 -21.01
CA ASN A 211 -30.23 -74.50 -21.83
C ASN A 211 -30.60 -75.30 -23.07
N ALA A 212 -30.54 -74.66 -24.25
CA ALA A 212 -30.55 -75.40 -25.49
C ALA A 212 -29.38 -76.38 -25.41
N GLN A 213 -29.67 -77.68 -25.46
CA GLN A 213 -28.61 -78.67 -25.55
C GLN A 213 -27.80 -78.34 -26.80
N ASP A 214 -26.51 -78.14 -26.61
CA ASP A 214 -25.55 -78.00 -27.71
C ASP A 214 -25.39 -79.41 -28.32
N VAL A 215 -26.22 -79.74 -29.30
CA VAL A 215 -26.27 -81.09 -29.92
C VAL A 215 -25.31 -81.21 -31.12
N ASP A 216 -24.54 -80.17 -31.45
CA ASP A 216 -23.66 -80.19 -32.64
C ASP A 216 -22.24 -80.71 -32.39
N HIS A 217 -21.94 -81.18 -31.17
CA HIS A 217 -20.64 -81.77 -30.83
C HIS A 217 -20.79 -83.16 -30.20
N SER A 218 -21.45 -84.09 -30.90
CA SER A 218 -21.29 -85.52 -30.65
C SER A 218 -20.16 -86.07 -31.51
N ASP A 219 -19.08 -86.49 -30.85
CA ASP A 219 -17.94 -87.20 -31.46
C ASP A 219 -18.41 -88.38 -32.31
N THR A 220 -18.29 -88.25 -33.64
CA THR A 220 -18.04 -89.35 -34.59
C THR A 220 -17.35 -88.84 -35.84
#